data_AF-A0AAW8KRA2-F1
#
_entry.id   AF-A0AAW8KRA2-F1
#
_cell.length_a   1.000
_cell.length_b   1.000
_cell.length_c   1.000
_cell.angle_alpha   90.00
_cell.angle_beta   90.00
_cell.angle_gamma   90.00
#
_symmetry.space_group_name_H-M   'P 1'
#
loop_
_entity.id
_entity.type
_entity.pdbx_description
1 polymer ?
#
loop_
_entity_poly.entity_id
_entity_poly.type
_entity_poly.pdbx_seq_one_letter_code
_entity_poly.pdbx_strand_id
1 'polypeptide(L)'
;YDYLTPVLTKYISQKTWFQTLDFIAPCVPTGLMFGRFGNFIGGELYGRAVTDPNYPFGMIFPTDPLQLVRHPSQIYQAICEGLILFIVLWW
;
A
#
# COMPACT_ATOMS: atom_id res chain seq x y z
N TYR A 1 -3.89 20.03 -14.80
CA TYR A 1 -4.69 18.93 -15.36
C TYR A 1 -5.67 18.33 -14.35
N ASP A 2 -5.50 18.52 -13.04
CA ASP A 2 -6.35 17.91 -11.99
C ASP A 2 -7.70 18.58 -11.70
N TYR A 3 -7.94 19.80 -12.17
CA TYR A 3 -9.22 20.50 -11.93
C TYR A 3 -10.28 20.23 -13.01
N LEU A 4 -9.90 19.66 -14.15
CA LEU A 4 -10.81 19.41 -15.27
C LEU A 4 -11.57 18.09 -15.13
N THR A 5 -10.92 17.06 -14.58
CA THR A 5 -11.53 15.74 -14.33
C THR A 5 -12.86 15.82 -13.59
N PRO A 6 -13.01 16.58 -12.50
CA PRO A 6 -14.29 16.65 -11.80
C PRO A 6 -15.38 17.49 -12.46
N VAL A 7 -14.98 18.55 -13.18
CA VAL A 7 -15.92 19.40 -13.92
C VAL A 7 -16.56 18.56 -15.03
N LEU A 8 -15.74 17.74 -15.70
CA LEU A 8 -16.19 16.79 -16.70
C LEU A 8 -17.06 15.67 -16.12
N THR A 9 -16.73 15.14 -14.93
CA THR A 9 -17.58 14.10 -14.30
C THR A 9 -18.96 14.63 -13.92
N LYS A 10 -19.04 15.88 -13.43
CA LYS A 10 -20.32 16.53 -13.11
C LYS A 10 -21.20 16.71 -14.35
N TYR A 11 -20.60 17.08 -15.48
CA TYR A 11 -21.33 17.29 -16.74
C TYR A 11 -21.82 15.99 -17.39
N ILE A 12 -21.05 14.90 -17.30
CA ILE A 12 -21.36 13.63 -17.98
C ILE A 12 -22.18 12.69 -17.09
N SER A 13 -21.88 12.64 -15.79
CA SER A 13 -22.45 11.66 -14.85
C SER A 13 -23.50 12.24 -13.89
N GLN A 14 -23.72 13.57 -13.87
CA GLN A 14 -24.62 14.26 -12.93
C GLN A 14 -24.31 13.97 -11.44
N LYS A 15 -23.13 13.43 -11.12
CA LYS A 15 -22.72 13.10 -9.74
C LYS A 15 -21.82 14.18 -9.16
N THR A 16 -21.93 14.37 -7.85
CA THR A 16 -21.09 15.33 -7.11
C THR A 16 -19.67 14.79 -6.95
N TRP A 17 -18.71 15.68 -6.76
CA TRP A 17 -17.30 15.36 -6.50
C TRP A 17 -17.13 14.29 -5.41
N PHE A 18 -17.87 14.43 -4.31
CA PHE A 18 -17.85 13.50 -3.19
C PHE A 18 -18.35 12.11 -3.57
N GLN A 19 -19.41 12.01 -4.36
CA GLN A 19 -19.92 10.71 -4.83
C GLN A 19 -18.93 9.96 -5.73
N THR A 20 -18.12 10.69 -6.50
CA THR A 20 -17.04 10.09 -7.31
C THR A 20 -15.91 9.61 -6.40
N LEU A 21 -15.55 10.38 -5.37
CA LEU A 21 -14.53 10.00 -4.40
C LEU A 21 -14.96 8.78 -3.58
N ASP A 22 -16.21 8.71 -3.13
CA ASP A 22 -16.74 7.58 -2.38
C ASP A 22 -16.68 6.27 -3.19
N PHE A 23 -16.85 6.35 -4.52
CA PHE A 23 -16.70 5.18 -5.41
C PHE A 23 -15.24 4.75 -5.58
N ILE A 24 -14.30 5.69 -5.58
CA ILE A 24 -12.87 5.43 -5.81
C ILE A 24 -12.14 5.08 -4.50
N ALA A 25 -12.68 5.49 -3.34
CA ALA A 25 -12.04 5.32 -2.04
C ALA A 25 -11.61 3.86 -1.73
N PRO A 26 -12.38 2.81 -2.05
CA PRO A 26 -11.94 1.42 -1.84
C PRO A 26 -10.84 0.93 -2.81
N CYS A 27 -10.64 1.61 -3.95
CA CYS A 27 -9.61 1.25 -4.93
C CYS A 27 -8.21 1.70 -4.52
N VAL A 28 -8.10 2.72 -3.66
CA VAL A 28 -6.80 3.27 -3.23
C VAL A 28 -6.04 2.29 -2.32
N PRO A 29 -6.64 1.69 -1.26
CA PRO A 29 -5.94 0.71 -0.42
C PRO A 29 -5.49 -0.54 -1.18
N THR A 30 -6.31 -1.03 -2.11
CA THR A 30 -5.93 -2.20 -2.91
C THR A 30 -4.74 -1.89 -3.82
N GLY A 31 -4.69 -0.70 -4.43
CA GLY A 31 -3.51 -0.22 -5.17
C GLY A 31 -2.26 -0.11 -4.30
N LEU A 32 -2.37 0.42 -3.07
CA LEU A 32 -1.26 0.50 -2.12
C LEU A 32 -0.75 -0.88 -1.70
N MET A 33 -1.66 -1.84 -1.46
CA MET A 33 -1.33 -3.22 -1.12
C MET A 33 -0.43 -3.85 -2.20
N PHE A 34 -0.84 -3.77 -3.47
CA PHE A 34 -0.08 -4.34 -4.58
C PHE A 34 1.27 -3.66 -4.77
N GLY A 35 1.36 -2.34 -4.57
CA GLY A 35 2.63 -1.62 -4.61
C GLY A 35 3.62 -2.14 -3.56
N ARG A 36 3.17 -2.34 -2.32
CA ARG A 36 3.99 -2.88 -1.22
C ARG A 36 4.39 -4.33 -1.45
N PHE A 37 3.52 -5.16 -2.05
CA PHE A 37 3.88 -6.51 -2.48
C PHE A 37 4.97 -6.50 -3.57
N GLY A 38 4.91 -5.56 -4.51
CA GLY A 38 5.96 -5.34 -5.51
C GLY A 38 7.30 -5.02 -4.86
N ASN A 39 7.33 -4.13 -3.86
CA ASN A 39 8.55 -3.82 -3.11
C ASN A 39 9.10 -5.04 -2.37
N PHE A 40 8.22 -5.88 -1.81
CA PHE A 40 8.65 -7.12 -1.15
C PHE A 40 9.30 -8.11 -2.12
N ILE A 41 8.70 -8.33 -3.30
CA ILE A 41 9.25 -9.22 -4.34
C ILE A 41 10.58 -8.68 -4.88
N GLY A 42 10.69 -7.37 -5.08
CA GLY A 42 11.95 -6.72 -5.49
C GLY A 42 13.01 -6.64 -4.40
N GLY A 43 12.66 -6.96 -3.14
CA GLY A 43 13.56 -6.77 -2.00
C GLY A 43 13.93 -5.30 -1.78
N GLU A 44 13.03 -4.37 -2.11
CA GLU A 44 13.23 -2.92 -2.00
C GLU A 44 12.51 -2.37 -0.76
N LEU A 45 13.02 -1.27 -0.19
CA LEU A 45 12.41 -0.58 0.97
C LEU A 45 12.16 -1.51 2.18
N TYR A 46 13.09 -2.43 2.43
CA TYR A 46 13.06 -3.29 3.61
C TYR A 46 13.19 -2.51 4.91
N GLY A 47 12.63 -3.09 5.97
CA GLY A 47 12.54 -2.47 7.27
C GLY A 47 13.89 -2.34 7.98
N ARG A 48 13.80 -1.92 9.24
CA ARG A 48 14.96 -1.83 10.13
C ARG A 48 15.54 -3.24 10.36
N ALA A 49 16.86 -3.28 10.61
CA ALA A 49 17.52 -4.48 11.07
C ALA A 49 16.94 -4.90 12.42
N VAL A 50 16.74 -6.21 12.59
CA VAL A 50 16.19 -6.74 13.83
C VAL A 50 17.25 -6.69 14.92
N THR A 51 16.84 -6.36 16.14
CA THR A 51 17.75 -6.25 17.30
C THR A 51 18.21 -7.63 17.80
N ASP A 52 17.37 -8.66 17.62
CA ASP A 52 17.67 -10.06 17.94
C ASP A 52 17.76 -10.89 16.65
N PRO A 53 18.90 -11.54 16.37
CA PRO A 53 19.07 -12.43 15.22
C PRO A 53 18.11 -13.63 15.20
N ASN A 54 17.58 -14.05 16.36
CA ASN A 54 16.65 -15.18 16.48
C ASN A 54 15.17 -14.78 16.31
N TYR A 55 14.90 -13.59 15.79
CA TYR A 55 13.53 -13.15 15.62
C TYR A 55 12.79 -14.00 14.58
N PRO A 56 11.64 -14.62 14.93
CA PRO A 56 10.99 -15.65 14.12
C PRO A 56 10.43 -15.14 12.79
N PHE A 57 10.22 -13.82 12.65
CA PHE A 57 9.69 -13.19 11.44
C PHE A 57 10.72 -12.28 10.75
N GLY A 58 12.01 -12.51 11.00
CA GLY A 58 13.10 -11.82 10.32
C GLY A 58 13.40 -12.45 8.97
N MET A 59 13.61 -11.63 7.94
CA MET A 59 13.98 -12.10 6.60
C MET A 59 15.30 -11.46 6.18
N ILE A 60 16.16 -12.26 5.53
CA ILE A 60 17.37 -11.77 4.88
C ILE A 60 17.00 -11.44 3.43
N PHE A 61 17.17 -10.19 3.04
CA PHE A 61 16.88 -9.74 1.68
C PHE A 61 18.15 -9.82 0.81
N PRO A 62 18.08 -10.39 -0.41
CA PRO A 62 19.24 -10.49 -1.29
C PRO A 62 19.77 -9.10 -1.72
N THR A 63 18.90 -8.09 -1.75
CA THR A 63 19.22 -6.70 -2.08
C THR A 63 19.89 -5.93 -0.92
N ASP A 64 19.98 -6.50 0.28
CA ASP A 64 20.67 -5.86 1.41
C ASP A 64 22.19 -6.05 1.32
N PRO A 65 23.00 -4.98 1.16
CA PRO A 65 24.46 -5.10 1.06
C PRO A 65 25.10 -5.70 2.32
N LEU A 66 24.43 -5.59 3.48
CA LEU A 66 24.94 -6.10 4.76
C LEU A 66 24.37 -7.48 5.12
N GLN A 67 23.44 -8.03 4.32
CA GLN A 67 22.78 -9.31 4.54
C GLN A 67 22.26 -9.49 5.98
N LEU A 68 21.74 -8.41 6.56
CA LEU A 68 21.23 -8.44 7.93
C LEU A 68 19.82 -9.01 7.94
N VAL A 69 19.46 -9.63 9.07
CA VAL A 69 18.08 -10.01 9.33
C VAL A 69 17.27 -8.72 9.50
N ARG A 70 16.27 -8.50 8.65
CA ARG A 70 15.42 -7.30 8.66
C ARG A 70 13.95 -7.66 8.82
N HIS A 71 13.20 -6.71 9.36
CA HIS A 71 11.74 -6.82 9.40
C HIS A 71 11.17 -6.66 7.99
N PRO A 72 10.27 -7.56 7.52
CA PRO A 72 9.56 -7.41 6.26
C PRO A 72 8.44 -6.39 6.38
N SER A 73 8.80 -5.12 6.62
CA SER A 73 7.85 -4.01 6.83
C SER A 73 6.88 -3.80 5.68
N GLN A 74 7.25 -4.20 4.47
CA GLN A 74 6.39 -4.11 3.30
C GLN A 74 5.15 -5.01 3.44
N ILE A 75 5.28 -6.19 4.06
CA ILE A 75 4.13 -7.09 4.30
C ILE A 75 3.22 -6.47 5.36
N TYR A 76 3.79 -5.95 6.45
CA TYR A 76 3.00 -5.29 7.50
C TYR A 76 2.25 -4.07 6.93
N GLN A 77 2.89 -3.28 6.07
CA GLN A 77 2.25 -2.15 5.38
C GLN A 77 1.20 -2.60 4.38
N ALA A 78 1.46 -3.64 3.57
CA ALA A 78 0.47 -4.19 2.64
C ALA A 78 -0.81 -4.67 3.36
N ILE A 79 -0.65 -5.28 4.53
CA ILE A 79 -1.79 -5.75 5.33
C ILE A 79 -2.49 -4.57 6.02
N CYS A 80 -1.77 -3.70 6.72
CA CYS A 80 -2.39 -2.62 7.51
C CYS A 80 -2.91 -1.48 6.63
N GLU A 81 -2.11 -0.97 5.70
CA GLU A 81 -2.48 0.15 4.82
C GLU A 81 -3.30 -0.32 3.61
N GLY A 82 -3.18 -1.59 3.23
CA GLY A 82 -3.89 -2.15 2.08
C GLY A 82 -5.14 -2.90 2.48
N LEU A 83 -4.95 -4.10 3.03
CA LEU A 83 -6.05 -5.04 3.30
C LEU A 83 -7.00 -4.54 4.39
N ILE A 84 -6.48 -4.08 5.54
CA ILE A 84 -7.32 -3.61 6.65
C ILE A 84 -8.06 -2.33 6.25
N LEU A 85 -7.38 -1.35 5.64
CA LEU A 85 -8.06 -0.13 5.16
C LEU A 85 -9.11 -0.44 4.09
N PHE A 86 -8.88 -1.42 3.21
CA PHE A 86 -9.91 -1.87 2.28
C PHE A 86 -11.14 -2.42 3.00
N ILE A 87 -10.96 -3.32 3.97
CA ILE A 87 -12.08 -3.92 4.73
C ILE A 87 -12.88 -2.84 5.48
N VAL A 88 -12.19 -1.86 6.08
CA VAL A 88 -12.84 -0.77 6.81
C VAL A 88 -13.63 0.15 5.89
N LEU A 89 -13.08 0.50 4.71
CA LEU A 89 -13.76 1.39 3.76
C LEU A 89 -14.86 0.69 2.95
N TRP A 90 -14.82 -0.64 2.89
CA TRP A 90 -15.81 -1.45 2.17
C TRP A 90 -17.11 -1.65 2.96
N TRP A 91 -17.06 -1.54 4.29
CA TRP A 91 -18.21 -1.74 5.17
C TRP A 91 -19.07 -0.48 5.33
#